data_AF-A0A3L8PHH1-F1
#
_entry.id   AF-A0A3L8PHH1-F1
#
_cell.length_a   1.000
_cell.length_b   1.000
_cell.length_c   1.000
_cell.angle_alpha   90.00
_cell.angle_beta   90.00
_cell.angle_gamma   90.00
#
_symmetry.space_group_name_H-M   'P 1'
#
loop_
_entity.id
_entity.type
_entity.pdbx_description
1 polymer ?
#
loop_
_entity_poly.entity_id
_entity_poly.type
_entity_poly.pdbx_seq_one_letter_code
_entity_poly.pdbx_strand_id
1 'polypeptide(L)'
;MHRVFVDANVLGSKTQYDWLFMLKVECYMYAVVTSQDVLDEAHRVWRLRYPAMDGSSRRRREEHFQKFFDDILSEWPGGEVASLKDINDAHVYNAAAAAGADVLLTNNAKDFGDSAELPFDVYTPDEFYCLVAANSPNTVREVTLKQAMYWNQRLKTNPDSPPKRLDEALQKAGCPKFALVVAENVKVLSGLTASG
;
A
#
# COMPACT_ATOMS: atom_id res chain seq x y z
N MET A 1 4.60 18.19 -2.19
CA MET A 1 4.75 16.72 -2.14
C MET A 1 3.35 16.16 -2.07
N HIS A 2 3.00 15.19 -2.93
CA HIS A 2 1.61 14.71 -3.00
C HIS A 2 1.21 13.98 -1.70
N ARG A 3 0.02 14.23 -1.17
CA ARG A 3 -0.52 13.51 -0.01
C ARG A 3 -1.40 12.37 -0.49
N VAL A 4 -0.98 11.15 -0.18
CA VAL A 4 -1.71 9.91 -0.50
C VAL A 4 -2.41 9.44 0.77
N PHE A 5 -3.73 9.61 0.83
CA PHE A 5 -4.55 9.06 1.88
C PHE A 5 -4.83 7.58 1.60
N VAL A 6 -4.50 6.71 2.56
CA VAL A 6 -4.60 5.25 2.36
C VAL A 6 -5.75 4.67 3.16
N ASP A 7 -6.59 3.92 2.45
CA ASP A 7 -7.77 3.23 2.98
C ASP A 7 -7.42 1.89 3.67
N ALA A 8 -8.30 1.43 4.56
CA ALA A 8 -8.14 0.25 5.41
C ALA A 8 -7.99 -1.03 4.60
N ASN A 9 -8.68 -1.14 3.46
CA ASN A 9 -8.61 -2.32 2.60
C ASN A 9 -7.21 -2.49 1.97
N VAL A 10 -6.48 -1.40 1.72
CA VAL A 10 -5.10 -1.43 1.23
C VAL A 10 -4.16 -1.85 2.35
N LEU A 11 -4.35 -1.26 3.53
CA LEU A 11 -3.60 -1.63 4.73
C LEU A 11 -3.84 -3.07 5.15
N GLY A 12 -5.00 -3.66 4.82
CA GLY A 12 -5.32 -5.08 5.04
C GLY A 12 -4.40 -6.05 4.28
N SER A 13 -3.70 -5.60 3.23
CA SER A 13 -2.78 -6.41 2.43
C SER A 13 -1.33 -6.07 2.73
N LYS A 14 -0.60 -7.02 3.34
CA LYS A 14 0.84 -6.87 3.60
C LYS A 14 1.66 -6.56 2.36
N THR A 15 1.36 -7.24 1.26
CA THR A 15 2.04 -6.95 0.01
C THR A 15 1.81 -5.50 -0.41
N GLN A 16 0.57 -4.99 -0.35
CA GLN A 16 0.29 -3.63 -0.80
C GLN A 16 0.98 -2.59 0.06
N TYR A 17 0.79 -2.58 1.39
CA TYR A 17 1.40 -1.53 2.22
C TYR A 17 2.93 -1.63 2.30
N ASP A 18 3.53 -2.83 2.22
CA ASP A 18 4.99 -2.96 2.17
C ASP A 18 5.54 -2.26 0.92
N TRP A 19 4.91 -2.49 -0.25
CA TRP A 19 5.33 -1.82 -1.49
C TRP A 19 5.09 -0.31 -1.42
N LEU A 20 3.96 0.15 -0.90
CA LEU A 20 3.69 1.58 -0.70
C LEU A 20 4.79 2.25 0.12
N PHE A 21 5.09 1.73 1.31
CA PHE A 21 6.07 2.36 2.19
C PHE A 21 7.49 2.27 1.66
N MET A 22 7.87 1.15 1.02
CA MET A 22 9.19 1.05 0.42
C MET A 22 9.36 2.00 -0.78
N LEU A 23 8.35 2.12 -1.63
CA LEU A 23 8.37 3.07 -2.75
C LEU A 23 8.45 4.51 -2.22
N LYS A 24 7.64 4.87 -1.21
CA LYS A 24 7.68 6.18 -0.55
C LYS A 24 9.09 6.54 -0.09
N VAL A 25 9.72 5.65 0.67
CA VAL A 25 11.07 5.86 1.23
C VAL A 25 12.11 6.03 0.13
N GLU A 26 11.93 5.37 -1.01
CA GLU A 26 12.91 5.41 -2.09
C GLU A 26 12.73 6.63 -3.02
N CYS A 27 11.50 7.04 -3.32
CA CYS A 27 11.26 8.12 -4.29
C CYS A 27 11.05 9.51 -3.67
N TYR A 28 10.63 9.59 -2.41
CA TYR A 28 10.27 10.86 -1.75
C TYR A 28 9.29 11.73 -2.56
N MET A 29 8.46 11.14 -3.42
CA MET A 29 7.52 11.87 -4.29
C MET A 29 6.17 12.15 -3.60
N TYR A 30 5.83 11.39 -2.57
CA TYR A 30 4.57 11.49 -1.85
C TYR A 30 4.73 11.25 -0.35
N ALA A 31 3.87 11.92 0.43
CA ALA A 31 3.59 11.57 1.81
C ALA A 31 2.46 10.54 1.85
N VAL A 32 2.52 9.64 2.83
CA VAL A 32 1.49 8.65 3.09
C VAL A 32 0.79 9.04 4.39
N VAL A 33 -0.52 9.26 4.31
CA VAL A 33 -1.36 9.70 5.43
C VAL A 33 -2.58 8.80 5.55
N THR A 34 -3.22 8.81 6.72
CA THR A 34 -4.47 8.09 6.98
C THR A 34 -5.18 8.71 8.17
N SER A 35 -6.28 8.11 8.66
CA SER A 35 -6.94 8.49 9.91
C SER A 35 -6.90 7.35 10.93
N GLN A 36 -7.12 7.69 12.20
CA GLN A 36 -7.20 6.70 13.27
C GLN A 36 -8.32 5.69 13.01
N ASP A 37 -9.49 6.12 12.55
CA ASP A 37 -10.63 5.25 12.23
C ASP A 37 -10.29 4.22 11.15
N VAL A 38 -9.58 4.65 10.10
CA VAL A 38 -9.12 3.77 9.02
C VAL A 38 -8.09 2.76 9.53
N LEU A 39 -7.18 3.16 10.42
CA LEU A 39 -6.25 2.24 11.07
C LEU A 39 -6.98 1.22 11.96
N ASP A 40 -7.92 1.68 12.77
CA ASP A 40 -8.70 0.83 13.66
C ASP A 40 -9.49 -0.22 12.85
N GLU A 41 -10.08 0.20 11.73
CA GLU A 41 -10.70 -0.70 10.78
C GLU A 41 -9.71 -1.71 10.18
N ALA A 42 -8.53 -1.27 9.73
CA ALA A 42 -7.49 -2.14 9.20
C ALA A 42 -7.01 -3.17 10.24
N HIS A 43 -6.92 -2.78 11.51
CA HIS A 43 -6.59 -3.69 12.62
C HIS A 43 -7.71 -4.67 12.92
N ARG A 44 -8.97 -4.23 12.89
CA ARG A 44 -10.15 -5.08 13.07
C ARG A 44 -10.21 -6.16 11.98
N VAL A 45 -10.08 -5.77 10.71
CA VAL A 45 -10.08 -6.71 9.57
C VAL A 45 -8.91 -7.69 9.65
N TRP A 46 -7.71 -7.21 9.98
CA TRP A 46 -6.55 -8.08 10.18
C TRP A 46 -6.78 -9.10 11.30
N ARG A 47 -7.38 -8.70 12.42
CA ARG A 47 -7.70 -9.60 13.54
C ARG A 47 -8.72 -10.66 13.16
N LEU A 48 -9.75 -10.31 12.39
CA LEU A 48 -10.74 -11.26 11.87
C LEU A 48 -10.09 -12.29 10.94
N ARG A 49 -9.12 -11.88 10.12
CA ARG A 49 -8.39 -12.77 9.21
C ARG A 49 -7.40 -13.68 9.94
N TYR A 50 -6.80 -13.20 11.02
CA TYR A 50 -5.75 -13.90 11.76
C TYR A 50 -6.07 -14.02 13.26
N PRO A 51 -7.15 -14.75 13.63
CA PRO A 51 -7.64 -14.79 15.00
C PRO A 51 -6.62 -15.37 16.00
N ALA A 52 -5.82 -16.34 15.56
CA ALA A 52 -4.83 -17.04 16.39
C ALA A 52 -3.50 -16.29 16.57
N MET A 53 -3.28 -15.16 15.87
CA MET A 53 -2.00 -14.44 15.98
C MET A 53 -1.86 -13.76 17.33
N ASP A 54 -0.66 -13.81 17.89
CA ASP A 54 -0.38 -13.26 19.21
C ASP A 54 -0.38 -11.71 19.23
N GLY A 55 -0.26 -11.16 20.44
CA GLY A 55 -0.14 -9.72 20.65
C GLY A 55 1.13 -9.12 20.04
N SER A 56 2.23 -9.88 19.95
CA SER A 56 3.49 -9.39 19.37
C SER A 56 3.36 -9.09 17.87
N SER A 57 2.53 -9.85 17.17
CA SER A 57 2.26 -9.65 15.75
C SER A 57 1.43 -8.39 15.50
N ARG A 58 0.43 -8.12 16.36
CA ARG A 58 -0.32 -6.86 16.33
C ARG A 58 0.60 -5.67 16.60
N ARG A 59 1.44 -5.77 17.65
CA ARG A 59 2.35 -4.70 18.03
C ARG A 59 3.35 -4.37 16.93
N ARG A 60 3.98 -5.39 16.31
CA ARG A 60 4.91 -5.18 15.19
C ARG A 60 4.25 -4.51 13.99
N ARG A 61 2.97 -4.79 13.75
CA ARG A 61 2.18 -4.14 12.70
C ARG A 61 1.90 -2.68 13.03
N GLU A 62 1.51 -2.39 14.27
CA GLU A 62 1.32 -1.02 14.78
C GLU A 62 2.61 -0.19 14.67
N GLU A 63 3.72 -0.71 15.20
CA GLU A 63 5.04 -0.07 15.13
C GLU A 63 5.47 0.20 13.69
N HIS A 64 5.11 -0.69 12.76
CA HIS A 64 5.37 -0.50 11.34
C HIS A 64 4.58 0.68 10.78
N PHE A 65 3.29 0.78 11.09
CA PHE A 65 2.44 1.89 10.66
C PHE A 65 2.91 3.22 11.24
N GLN A 66 3.11 3.30 12.56
CA GLN A 66 3.61 4.50 13.24
C GLN A 66 4.95 5.00 12.67
N LYS A 67 5.79 4.08 12.17
CA LYS A 67 7.08 4.43 11.57
C LYS A 67 6.97 5.03 10.17
N PHE A 68 6.01 4.60 9.36
CA PHE A 68 6.01 4.87 7.92
C PHE A 68 4.92 5.84 7.44
N PHE A 69 3.84 6.04 8.22
CA PHE A 69 2.93 7.15 7.98
C PHE A 69 3.61 8.48 8.31
N ASP A 70 3.41 9.47 7.46
CA ASP A 70 3.85 10.85 7.74
C ASP A 70 2.85 11.57 8.65
N ASP A 71 1.58 11.14 8.62
CA ASP A 71 0.50 11.72 9.42
C ASP A 71 -0.62 10.69 9.62
N ILE A 72 -1.23 10.72 10.82
CA ILE A 72 -2.39 9.91 11.18
C ILE A 72 -3.39 10.87 11.82
N LEU A 73 -4.43 11.24 11.07
CA LEU A 73 -5.43 12.20 11.52
C LEU A 73 -6.28 11.58 12.63
N SER A 74 -6.25 12.22 13.81
CA SER A 74 -7.13 11.89 14.94
C SER A 74 -8.46 12.65 14.92
N GLU A 75 -8.51 13.77 14.19
CA GLU A 75 -9.68 14.64 14.11
C GLU A 75 -9.94 15.05 12.65
N TRP A 76 -11.21 14.97 12.24
CA TRP A 76 -11.69 15.35 10.92
C TRP A 76 -13.22 15.57 11.00
N PRO A 77 -13.80 16.44 10.15
CA PRO A 77 -15.24 16.72 10.17
C PRO A 77 -16.04 15.52 9.68
N GLY A 78 -17.01 15.05 10.46
CA GLY A 78 -18.00 14.08 9.98
C GLY A 78 -19.03 14.69 9.03
N GLY A 79 -19.83 13.84 8.41
CA GLY A 79 -20.95 14.27 7.56
C GLY A 79 -21.30 13.23 6.50
N GLU A 80 -22.54 13.28 6.02
CA GLU A 80 -22.96 12.49 4.86
C GLU A 80 -22.36 13.09 3.58
N VAL A 81 -21.98 12.22 2.66
CA VAL A 81 -21.38 12.60 1.37
C VAL A 81 -22.27 12.02 0.28
N ALA A 82 -23.13 12.86 -0.30
CA ALA A 82 -24.16 12.42 -1.23
C ALA A 82 -23.64 11.76 -2.51
N SER A 83 -22.39 12.03 -2.89
CA SER A 83 -21.74 11.45 -4.07
C SER A 83 -21.23 10.02 -3.85
N LEU A 84 -21.15 9.54 -2.60
CA LEU A 84 -20.71 8.18 -2.31
C LEU A 84 -21.77 7.15 -2.69
N LYS A 85 -21.33 6.02 -3.23
CA LYS A 85 -22.21 4.86 -3.47
C LYS A 85 -22.32 3.97 -2.23
N ASP A 86 -21.26 3.86 -1.43
CA ASP A 86 -21.32 3.24 -0.10
C ASP A 86 -21.24 4.32 0.98
N ILE A 87 -22.32 4.44 1.75
CA ILE A 87 -22.39 5.39 2.88
C ILE A 87 -21.36 5.08 3.97
N ASN A 88 -20.90 3.82 4.07
CA ASN A 88 -19.90 3.43 5.05
C ASN A 88 -18.50 3.95 4.70
N ASP A 89 -18.27 4.48 3.50
CA ASP A 89 -17.00 5.09 3.10
C ASP A 89 -16.94 6.60 3.42
N ALA A 90 -17.97 7.16 4.06
CA ALA A 90 -18.03 8.58 4.41
C ALA A 90 -16.89 9.01 5.35
N HIS A 91 -16.44 8.16 6.28
CA HIS A 91 -15.28 8.48 7.13
C HIS A 91 -13.99 8.55 6.33
N VAL A 92 -13.80 7.64 5.37
CA VAL A 92 -12.63 7.64 4.47
C VAL A 92 -12.61 8.91 3.63
N TYR A 93 -13.74 9.26 3.01
CA TYR A 93 -13.85 10.47 2.20
C TYR A 93 -13.56 11.73 3.03
N ASN A 94 -14.24 11.90 4.16
CA ASN A 94 -14.12 13.10 4.97
C ASN A 94 -12.72 13.26 5.56
N ALA A 95 -12.11 12.16 6.01
CA ALA A 95 -10.74 12.18 6.50
C ALA A 95 -9.72 12.48 5.38
N ALA A 96 -9.89 11.92 4.18
CA ALA A 96 -9.05 12.22 3.03
C ALA A 96 -9.14 13.69 2.62
N ALA A 97 -10.35 14.25 2.57
CA ALA A 97 -10.56 15.66 2.29
C ALA A 97 -9.93 16.56 3.37
N ALA A 98 -10.12 16.24 4.65
CA ALA A 98 -9.54 16.98 5.77
C ALA A 98 -8.00 16.89 5.81
N ALA A 99 -7.45 15.76 5.37
CA ALA A 99 -6.01 15.58 5.23
C ALA A 99 -5.42 16.38 4.06
N GLY A 100 -6.24 17.04 3.23
CA GLY A 100 -5.78 17.68 2.00
C GLY A 100 -5.13 16.66 1.06
N ALA A 101 -5.72 15.47 0.95
CA ALA A 101 -5.21 14.43 0.07
C ALA A 101 -5.26 14.90 -1.39
N ASP A 102 -4.20 14.62 -2.13
CA ASP A 102 -4.22 14.70 -3.59
C ASP A 102 -4.74 13.38 -4.20
N VAL A 103 -4.49 12.27 -3.49
CA VAL A 103 -4.86 10.92 -3.90
C VAL A 103 -5.51 10.17 -2.75
N LEU A 104 -6.65 9.54 -3.00
CA LEU A 104 -7.19 8.44 -2.21
C LEU A 104 -6.74 7.10 -2.82
N LEU A 105 -5.99 6.32 -2.03
CA LEU A 105 -5.53 4.99 -2.40
C LEU A 105 -6.44 3.93 -1.79
N THR A 106 -7.23 3.25 -2.62
CA THR A 106 -8.22 2.26 -2.19
C THR A 106 -8.40 1.13 -3.21
N ASN A 107 -8.67 -0.10 -2.74
CA ASN A 107 -9.11 -1.20 -3.62
C ASN A 107 -10.59 -1.09 -4.02
N ASN A 108 -11.32 -0.16 -3.42
CA ASN A 108 -12.77 0.00 -3.54
C ASN A 108 -13.15 1.28 -4.32
N ALA A 109 -12.34 1.70 -5.30
CA ALA A 109 -12.51 2.97 -6.01
C ALA A 109 -13.93 3.24 -6.53
N LYS A 110 -14.64 2.17 -6.95
CA LYS A 110 -16.02 2.24 -7.44
C LYS A 110 -17.04 2.75 -6.41
N ASP A 111 -16.75 2.61 -5.11
CA ASP A 111 -17.65 2.92 -4.00
C ASP A 111 -17.69 4.44 -3.71
N PHE A 112 -16.71 5.19 -4.23
CA PHE A 112 -16.59 6.65 -4.08
C PHE A 112 -17.35 7.46 -5.15
N GLY A 113 -18.14 6.82 -6.02
CA GLY A 113 -18.96 7.55 -7.00
C GLY A 113 -18.22 7.95 -8.28
N ASP A 114 -18.51 9.15 -8.79
CA ASP A 114 -17.83 9.73 -9.96
C ASP A 114 -16.56 10.45 -9.50
N SER A 115 -15.40 10.02 -10.00
CA SER A 115 -14.10 10.62 -9.68
C SER A 115 -14.00 12.10 -10.05
N ALA A 116 -14.77 12.56 -11.04
CA ALA A 116 -14.76 13.97 -11.44
C ALA A 116 -15.37 14.91 -10.39
N GLU A 117 -16.16 14.37 -9.45
CA GLU A 117 -16.82 15.12 -8.38
C GLU A 117 -16.03 15.10 -7.06
N LEU A 118 -14.93 14.35 -7.00
CA LEU A 118 -14.12 14.19 -5.80
C LEU A 118 -13.03 15.27 -5.71
N PRO A 119 -12.67 15.72 -4.49
CA PRO A 119 -11.61 16.71 -4.31
C PRO A 119 -10.19 16.12 -4.47
N PHE A 120 -10.08 14.82 -4.73
CA PHE A 120 -8.84 14.07 -4.88
C PHE A 120 -8.99 13.01 -5.99
N ASP A 121 -7.87 12.60 -6.57
CA ASP A 121 -7.85 11.46 -7.48
C ASP A 121 -8.03 10.16 -6.72
N VAL A 122 -8.69 9.16 -7.31
CA VAL A 122 -8.84 7.83 -6.72
C VAL A 122 -8.05 6.83 -7.54
N TYR A 123 -7.12 6.12 -6.90
CA TYR A 123 -6.34 5.06 -7.54
C TYR A 123 -6.41 3.77 -6.76
N THR A 124 -6.40 2.65 -7.49
CA THR A 124 -6.03 1.36 -6.89
C THR A 124 -4.53 1.29 -6.64
N PRO A 125 -4.05 0.42 -5.71
CA PRO A 125 -2.62 0.16 -5.54
C PRO A 125 -1.93 -0.24 -6.85
N ASP A 126 -2.58 -1.04 -7.71
CA ASP A 126 -2.00 -1.45 -9.00
C ASP A 126 -1.71 -0.26 -9.91
N GLU A 127 -2.69 0.64 -10.04
CA GLU A 127 -2.59 1.84 -10.87
C GLU A 127 -1.57 2.83 -10.29
N PHE A 128 -1.66 3.10 -8.99
CA PHE A 128 -0.76 4.04 -8.32
C PHE A 128 0.70 3.58 -8.41
N TYR A 129 0.99 2.29 -8.19
CA TYR A 129 2.37 1.80 -8.30
C TYR A 129 2.88 1.81 -9.74
N CYS A 130 2.01 1.59 -10.73
CA CYS A 130 2.37 1.77 -12.14
C CYS A 130 2.68 3.24 -12.47
N LEU A 131 1.94 4.19 -11.90
CA LEU A 131 2.25 5.62 -12.03
C LEU A 131 3.62 5.96 -11.42
N VAL A 132 3.92 5.41 -10.23
CA VAL A 132 5.25 5.55 -9.63
C VAL A 132 6.33 4.94 -10.53
N ALA A 133 6.08 3.77 -11.13
CA ALA A 133 7.02 3.13 -12.05
C ALA A 133 7.27 3.94 -13.32
N ALA A 134 6.24 4.57 -13.87
CA ALA A 134 6.37 5.41 -15.05
C ALA A 134 7.19 6.67 -14.77
N ASN A 135 7.01 7.27 -13.58
CA ASN A 135 7.68 8.52 -13.19
C ASN A 135 9.05 8.32 -12.52
N SER A 136 9.32 7.13 -11.95
CA SER A 136 10.58 6.80 -11.30
C SER A 136 10.93 5.31 -11.43
N PRO A 137 11.26 4.86 -12.65
CA PRO A 137 11.57 3.45 -12.90
C PRO A 137 12.77 2.93 -12.09
N ASN A 138 13.76 3.79 -11.83
CA ASN A 138 14.93 3.44 -11.02
C ASN A 138 14.53 3.14 -9.56
N THR A 139 13.65 3.94 -8.96
CA THR A 139 13.11 3.67 -7.62
C THR A 139 12.43 2.30 -7.55
N VAL A 140 11.61 1.96 -8.54
CA VAL A 140 10.93 0.65 -8.56
C VAL A 140 11.94 -0.49 -8.71
N ARG A 141 13.01 -0.31 -9.49
CA ARG A 141 14.10 -1.27 -9.59
C ARG A 141 14.82 -1.47 -8.25
N GLU A 142 15.17 -0.38 -7.56
CA GLU A 142 15.83 -0.43 -6.25
C GLU A 142 14.95 -1.12 -5.20
N VAL A 143 13.67 -0.79 -5.14
CA VAL A 143 12.73 -1.47 -4.23
C VAL A 143 12.57 -2.94 -4.59
N THR A 144 12.53 -3.28 -5.89
CA THR A 144 12.50 -4.68 -6.35
C THR A 144 13.74 -5.44 -5.89
N LEU A 145 14.92 -4.85 -6.02
CA LEU A 145 16.17 -5.44 -5.55
C LEU A 145 16.18 -5.66 -4.03
N LYS A 146 15.77 -4.64 -3.26
CA LYS A 146 15.67 -4.73 -1.78
C LYS A 146 14.70 -5.83 -1.34
N GLN A 147 13.53 -5.93 -1.98
CA GLN A 147 12.58 -7.01 -1.73
C GLN A 147 13.18 -8.37 -2.06
N ALA A 148 13.79 -8.53 -3.24
CA ALA A 148 14.38 -9.80 -3.67
C ALA A 148 15.50 -10.26 -2.71
N MET A 149 16.38 -9.34 -2.30
CA MET A 149 17.43 -9.60 -1.31
C MET A 149 16.86 -10.04 0.03
N TYR A 150 15.84 -9.33 0.55
CA TYR A 150 15.19 -9.68 1.80
C TYR A 150 14.60 -11.10 1.78
N TRP A 151 13.85 -11.45 0.73
CA TRP A 151 13.21 -12.77 0.64
C TRP A 151 14.22 -13.90 0.40
N ASN A 152 15.28 -13.65 -0.37
CA ASN A 152 16.38 -14.59 -0.54
C ASN A 152 17.14 -14.82 0.78
N GLN A 153 17.43 -13.75 1.53
CA GLN A 153 18.08 -13.88 2.84
C GLN A 153 17.18 -14.64 3.82
N ARG A 154 15.88 -14.36 3.82
CA ARG A 154 14.92 -15.05 4.68
C ARG A 154 14.89 -16.56 4.41
N LEU A 155 14.88 -16.97 3.13
CA LEU A 155 14.93 -18.38 2.75
C LEU A 155 16.23 -19.06 3.23
N LYS A 156 17.37 -18.36 3.18
CA LYS A 156 18.65 -18.88 3.71
C LYS A 156 18.61 -19.05 5.23
N THR A 157 18.03 -18.10 5.96
CA THR A 157 17.99 -18.12 7.43
C THR A 157 16.86 -18.98 8.01
N ASN A 158 15.85 -19.28 7.20
CA ASN A 158 14.71 -20.11 7.57
C ASN A 158 14.25 -20.91 6.33
N PRO A 159 14.90 -22.06 6.06
CA PRO A 159 14.63 -22.87 4.86
C PRO A 159 13.19 -23.39 4.74
N ASP A 160 12.46 -23.47 5.86
CA ASP A 160 11.05 -23.87 5.89
C ASP A 160 10.11 -22.74 5.43
N SER A 161 10.63 -21.51 5.25
CA SER A 161 9.85 -20.43 4.66
C SER A 161 9.61 -20.71 3.16
N PRO A 162 8.38 -20.57 2.66
CA PRO A 162 8.12 -20.79 1.25
C PRO A 162 8.89 -19.76 0.40
N PRO A 163 9.47 -20.15 -0.74
CA PRO A 163 10.09 -19.21 -1.67
C PRO A 163 9.04 -18.20 -2.11
N LYS A 164 9.38 -16.91 -2.05
CA LYS A 164 8.45 -15.85 -2.42
C LYS A 164 8.80 -15.29 -3.79
N ARG A 165 7.90 -15.51 -4.74
CA ARG A 165 7.88 -14.82 -6.03
C ARG A 165 7.17 -13.47 -5.88
N LEU A 166 7.92 -12.38 -6.10
CA LEU A 166 7.42 -11.02 -5.87
C LEU A 166 6.24 -10.67 -6.78
N ASP A 167 6.35 -11.05 -8.05
CA ASP A 167 5.33 -10.91 -9.08
C ASP A 167 4.04 -11.65 -8.70
N GLU A 168 4.13 -12.93 -8.33
CA GLU A 168 2.97 -13.71 -7.91
C GLU A 168 2.31 -13.14 -6.64
N ALA A 169 3.10 -12.66 -5.69
CA ALA A 169 2.59 -12.05 -4.47
C ALA A 169 1.82 -10.76 -4.76
N LEU A 170 2.28 -9.96 -5.73
CA LEU A 170 1.59 -8.75 -6.20
C LEU A 170 0.31 -9.09 -6.96
N GLN A 171 0.33 -10.10 -7.84
CA GLN A 171 -0.88 -10.58 -8.53
C GLN A 171 -1.95 -11.02 -7.54
N LYS A 172 -1.58 -11.86 -6.55
CA LYS A 172 -2.50 -12.30 -5.48
C LYS A 172 -3.00 -11.16 -4.61
N ALA A 173 -2.24 -10.07 -4.52
CA ALA A 173 -2.61 -8.86 -3.81
C ALA A 173 -3.38 -7.86 -4.68
N GLY A 174 -3.87 -8.26 -5.85
CA GLY A 174 -4.66 -7.39 -6.73
C GLY A 174 -3.84 -6.33 -7.47
N CYS A 175 -2.53 -6.53 -7.62
CA CYS A 175 -1.63 -5.63 -8.36
C CYS A 175 -1.04 -6.31 -9.62
N PRO A 176 -1.86 -6.79 -10.57
CA PRO A 176 -1.38 -7.54 -11.72
C PRO A 176 -0.54 -6.73 -12.72
N LYS A 177 -0.86 -5.45 -12.96
CA LYS A 177 -0.09 -4.62 -13.91
C LYS A 177 1.29 -4.29 -13.32
N PHE A 178 1.32 -3.89 -12.05
CA PHE A 178 2.58 -3.61 -11.36
C PHE A 178 3.40 -4.88 -11.15
N ALA A 179 2.77 -6.05 -10.98
CA ALA A 179 3.48 -7.32 -10.95
C ALA A 179 4.28 -7.59 -12.23
N LEU A 180 3.78 -7.20 -13.41
CA LEU A 180 4.53 -7.33 -14.68
C LEU A 180 5.77 -6.43 -14.68
N VAL A 181 5.66 -5.20 -14.17
CA VAL A 181 6.78 -4.27 -14.02
C VAL A 181 7.86 -4.87 -13.10
N VAL A 182 7.45 -5.44 -11.98
CA VAL A 182 8.37 -6.07 -11.02
C VAL A 182 9.01 -7.33 -11.60
N ALA A 183 8.24 -8.17 -12.30
CA ALA A 183 8.76 -9.37 -12.96
C ALA A 183 9.87 -9.03 -13.97
N GLU A 184 9.69 -7.95 -14.74
CA GLU A 184 10.70 -7.51 -15.70
C GLU A 184 11.97 -7.00 -15.01
N ASN A 185 11.83 -6.23 -13.94
CA ASN A 185 12.98 -5.80 -13.13
C ASN A 185 13.73 -7.00 -12.53
N VAL A 186 13.03 -8.03 -12.04
CA VAL A 186 13.67 -9.26 -11.52
C VAL A 186 14.48 -9.96 -12.60
N LYS A 187 13.96 -10.09 -13.84
CA LYS A 187 14.71 -10.70 -14.95
C LYS A 187 15.99 -9.92 -15.25
N VAL A 188 15.90 -8.60 -15.40
CA VAL A 188 17.05 -7.74 -15.66
C VAL A 188 18.11 -7.89 -14.57
N LEU A 189 17.71 -7.85 -13.30
CA LEU A 189 18.62 -7.99 -12.16
C LEU A 189 19.29 -9.38 -12.12
N SER A 190 18.54 -10.45 -12.42
CA SER A 190 19.10 -11.81 -12.48
C SER A 190 20.14 -11.98 -13.61
N GLY A 191 19.92 -11.34 -14.75
CA GLY A 191 20.86 -11.35 -15.88
C GLY A 191 22.16 -10.61 -15.58
N LEU A 192 22.09 -9.50 -14.81
CA LEU A 192 23.27 -8.78 -14.34
C LEU A 192 24.11 -9.59 -13.34
N THR A 193 23.48 -10.40 -12.48
CA THR A 193 24.21 -11.24 -11.51
C THR A 193 24.87 -12.47 -12.12
N ALA A 194 24.47 -12.90 -13.33
CA ALA A 194 25.04 -14.06 -14.01
C ALA A 194 26.22 -13.71 -14.93
N SER A 195 26.51 -12.42 -15.13
CA SER A 195 27.50 -11.91 -16.09
C SER A 195 28.70 -11.20 -15.44
N GLY A 196 28.86 -11.31 -14.12
CA GLY A 196 30.03 -10.85 -13.35
C GLY A 196 30.60 -11.96 -12.48
#